data_AF-A0A7V7DNQ5-F1
#
_entry.id   AF-A0A7V7DNQ5-F1
#
_cell.length_a   1.000
_cell.length_b   1.000
_cell.length_c   1.000
_cell.angle_alpha   90.00
_cell.angle_beta   90.00
_cell.angle_gamma   90.00
#
_symmetry.space_group_name_H-M   'P 1'
#
loop_
_entity.id
_entity.type
_entity.pdbx_description
1 polymer ?
#
loop_
_entity_poly.entity_id
_entity_poly.type
_entity_poly.pdbx_seq_one_letter_code
_entity_poly.pdbx_strand_id
1 'polypeptide(L)'
;MQTIRRVKNTIITILWKTVSSYPYFVIGTGIFLAVASAACAFFFLQLNSNQDSLVSSSLPYHERYLEHIRNFGDQEYLYVVIKTGGAEKGQKTAAQFAETLNSRLSVHPELISAVYYCVSETDIGDHALFFTSLNEAEKLSATIISLAPYIQRWLRDATLAGFFDLISELFTQGGGNFQDMDPAMMEKGLGTLGGLLKNMDGILQQDS
;
A
#
# COMPACT_ATOMS: atom_id res chain seq x y z
N MET A 1 23.28 50.60 47.65
CA MET A 1 23.94 49.33 47.28
C MET A 1 24.60 48.55 48.42
N GLN A 2 24.88 49.12 49.61
CA GLN A 2 25.52 48.37 50.72
C GLN A 2 24.55 47.49 51.54
N THR A 3 23.26 47.81 51.57
CA THR A 3 22.23 47.08 52.33
C THR A 3 21.95 45.69 51.74
N ILE A 4 21.90 45.57 50.40
CA ILE A 4 21.72 44.30 49.69
C ILE A 4 22.86 43.31 50.00
N ARG A 5 24.08 43.81 50.14
CA ARG A 5 25.26 42.97 50.42
C ARG A 5 25.27 42.44 51.86
N ARG A 6 24.78 43.22 52.83
CA ARG A 6 24.60 42.76 54.22
C ARG A 6 23.50 41.71 54.32
N VAL A 7 22.34 41.95 53.70
CA VAL A 7 21.23 40.99 53.69
C VAL A 7 21.66 39.66 53.05
N LYS A 8 22.37 39.71 51.91
CA LYS A 8 22.92 38.52 51.26
C LYS A 8 23.87 37.75 52.19
N ASN A 9 24.79 38.42 52.85
CA ASN A 9 25.73 37.76 53.76
C ASN A 9 25.00 37.16 54.97
N THR A 10 24.02 37.86 55.54
CA THR A 10 23.21 37.32 56.65
C THR A 10 22.43 36.08 56.22
N ILE A 11 21.81 36.08 55.04
CA ILE A 11 21.10 34.91 54.49
C ILE A 11 22.06 33.73 54.30
N ILE A 12 23.24 33.95 53.72
CA ILE A 12 24.24 32.90 53.49
C ILE A 12 24.73 32.32 54.83
N THR A 13 24.96 33.17 55.83
CA THR A 13 25.45 32.71 57.14
C THR A 13 24.37 31.94 57.91
N ILE A 14 23.10 32.35 57.78
CA ILE A 14 21.95 31.61 58.33
C ILE A 14 21.80 30.26 57.61
N LEU A 15 21.86 30.23 56.28
CA LEU A 15 21.83 29.00 55.49
C LEU A 15 22.95 28.05 55.91
N TRP A 16 24.18 28.57 56.04
CA TRP A 16 25.34 27.80 56.48
C TRP A 16 25.13 27.22 57.88
N LYS A 17 24.63 28.02 58.83
CA LYS A 17 24.40 27.58 60.21
C LYS A 17 23.29 26.53 60.28
N THR A 18 22.22 26.68 59.49
CA THR A 18 21.12 25.70 59.40
C THR A 18 21.61 24.39 58.79
N VAL A 19 22.40 24.44 57.72
CA VAL A 19 22.98 23.25 57.07
C VAL A 19 23.98 22.54 57.99
N SER A 20 24.82 23.30 58.71
CA SER A 20 25.83 22.74 59.62
C SER A 20 25.24 22.17 60.92
N SER A 21 24.09 22.68 61.39
CA SER A 21 23.49 22.23 62.65
C SER A 21 22.58 21.01 62.48
N TYR A 22 22.09 20.75 61.25
CA TYR A 22 21.17 19.65 60.96
C TYR A 22 21.53 18.91 59.65
N PRO A 23 22.76 18.37 59.51
CA PRO A 23 23.21 17.74 58.27
C PRO A 23 22.34 16.55 57.85
N TYR A 24 21.90 15.72 58.81
CA TYR A 24 21.03 14.58 58.55
C TYR A 24 19.63 14.99 58.04
N PHE A 25 19.10 16.13 58.49
CA PHE A 25 17.80 16.63 58.03
C PHE A 25 17.88 17.17 56.59
N VAL A 26 18.98 17.85 56.24
CA VAL A 26 19.22 18.32 54.87
C VAL A 26 19.39 17.13 53.91
N ILE A 27 20.13 16.10 54.31
CA ILE A 27 20.29 14.89 53.49
C ILE A 27 18.95 14.17 53.35
N GLY A 28 18.20 13.99 54.45
CA GLY A 28 16.90 13.32 54.42
C GLY A 28 15.87 14.04 53.55
N THR A 29 15.80 15.37 53.64
CA THR A 29 14.92 16.18 52.77
C THR A 29 15.37 16.15 51.32
N GLY A 30 16.67 16.17 51.04
CA GLY A 30 17.21 16.02 49.68
C GLY A 30 16.87 14.67 49.07
N ILE A 31 17.05 13.57 49.82
CA ILE A 31 16.66 12.22 49.38
C ILE A 31 15.16 12.14 49.15
N PHE A 32 14.35 12.67 50.08
CA PHE A 32 12.90 12.70 49.92
C PHE A 32 12.47 13.45 48.66
N LEU A 33 13.06 14.62 48.40
CA LEU A 33 12.76 15.42 47.21
C LEU A 33 13.20 14.71 45.91
N ALA A 34 14.35 14.04 45.95
CA ALA A 34 14.84 13.24 44.82
C ALA A 34 13.91 12.06 44.52
N VAL A 35 13.48 11.32 45.54
CA VAL A 35 12.53 10.21 45.39
C VAL A 35 11.16 10.71 44.93
N ALA A 36 10.66 11.81 45.48
CA ALA A 36 9.40 12.41 45.06
C ALA A 36 9.45 12.90 43.60
N SER A 37 10.56 13.52 43.20
CA SER A 37 10.79 13.95 41.81
C SER A 37 10.88 12.76 40.86
N ALA A 38 11.62 11.70 41.24
CA ALA A 38 11.73 10.48 40.45
C ALA A 38 10.39 9.75 40.33
N ALA A 39 9.60 9.69 41.41
CA ALA A 39 8.25 9.12 41.38
C ALA A 39 7.32 9.96 40.50
N CYS A 40 7.37 11.28 40.62
CA CYS A 40 6.59 12.19 39.77
C CYS A 40 6.98 12.01 38.30
N ALA A 41 8.28 11.97 37.98
CA ALA A 41 8.73 11.66 36.63
C ALA A 41 8.25 10.28 36.18
N PHE A 42 8.34 9.25 37.01
CA PHE A 42 7.86 7.92 36.65
C PHE A 42 6.35 7.88 36.33
N PHE A 43 5.53 8.62 37.07
CA PHE A 43 4.08 8.65 36.85
C PHE A 43 3.62 9.65 35.77
N PHE A 44 4.35 10.74 35.54
CA PHE A 44 3.93 11.84 34.66
C PHE A 44 4.79 12.02 33.41
N LEU A 45 5.96 11.39 33.32
CA LEU A 45 6.81 11.47 32.13
C LEU A 45 6.23 10.61 31.02
N GLN A 46 5.31 11.20 30.27
CA GLN A 46 4.79 10.64 29.04
C GLN A 46 5.69 11.10 27.89
N LEU A 47 6.26 10.13 27.17
CA LEU A 47 6.95 10.39 25.90
C LEU A 47 5.88 10.74 24.87
N ASN A 48 5.59 12.04 24.72
CA ASN A 48 4.75 12.50 23.62
C ASN A 48 5.59 12.46 22.34
N SER A 49 5.41 11.39 21.57
CA SER A 49 6.06 11.21 20.27
C SER A 49 5.23 11.78 19.11
N ASN A 50 4.14 12.49 19.41
CA ASN A 50 3.30 13.13 18.42
C ASN A 50 4.01 14.37 17.86
N GLN A 51 4.45 14.28 16.60
CA GLN A 51 5.14 15.38 15.91
C GLN A 51 4.26 16.63 15.78
N ASP A 52 2.94 16.50 15.79
CA ASP A 52 2.02 17.65 15.73
C ASP A 52 2.10 18.53 16.97
N SER A 53 2.51 17.97 18.11
CA SER A 53 2.71 18.72 19.35
C SER A 53 3.97 19.59 19.35
N LEU A 54 4.82 19.49 18.32
CA LEU A 54 6.02 20.33 18.16
C LEU A 54 5.71 21.68 17.50
N VAL A 55 4.51 21.84 16.93
CA VAL A 55 4.09 23.04 16.20
C VAL A 55 2.99 23.75 17.00
N SER A 56 3.14 25.05 17.22
CA SER A 56 2.13 25.82 17.97
C SER A 56 0.80 25.83 17.21
N SER A 57 -0.29 25.48 17.91
CA SER A 57 -1.64 25.39 17.36
C SER A 57 -2.23 26.70 16.82
N SER A 58 -1.58 27.85 17.05
CA SER A 58 -2.01 29.17 16.59
C SER A 58 -1.63 29.49 15.14
N LEU A 59 -1.09 28.54 14.38
CA LEU A 59 -0.66 28.76 13.01
C LEU A 59 -1.81 28.41 12.03
N PRO A 60 -2.19 29.31 11.10
CA PRO A 60 -3.33 29.10 10.20
C PRO A 60 -3.27 27.81 9.36
N TYR A 61 -2.08 27.29 9.09
CA TYR A 61 -1.92 26.02 8.37
C TYR A 61 -2.23 24.80 9.24
N HIS A 62 -2.00 24.88 10.56
CA HIS A 62 -2.25 23.78 11.49
C HIS A 62 -3.75 23.64 11.74
N GLU A 63 -4.51 24.75 11.81
CA GLU A 63 -5.97 24.69 11.87
C GLU A 63 -6.56 24.02 10.62
N ARG A 64 -6.06 24.35 9.42
CA ARG A 64 -6.50 23.69 8.18
C ARG A 64 -6.14 22.21 8.14
N TYR A 65 -4.99 21.83 8.71
CA TYR A 65 -4.58 20.43 8.85
C TYR A 65 -5.47 19.66 9.83
N LEU A 66 -5.78 20.24 11.00
CA LEU A 66 -6.71 19.65 11.96
C LEU A 66 -8.12 19.54 11.40
N GLU A 67 -8.58 20.54 10.63
CA GLU A 67 -9.85 20.50 9.92
C GLU A 67 -9.87 19.41 8.84
N HIS A 68 -8.74 19.20 8.13
CA HIS A 68 -8.58 18.10 7.19
C HIS A 68 -8.67 16.74 7.87
N ILE A 69 -7.93 16.51 8.96
CA ILE A 69 -8.03 15.27 9.75
C ILE A 69 -9.46 15.04 10.25
N ARG A 70 -10.14 16.11 10.71
CA ARG A 70 -11.52 16.00 11.19
C ARG A 70 -12.50 15.59 10.08
N ASN A 71 -12.31 16.11 8.87
CA ASN A 71 -13.21 15.87 7.75
C ASN A 71 -12.94 14.55 7.02
N PHE A 72 -11.68 14.15 6.90
CA PHE A 72 -11.26 13.00 6.07
C PHE A 72 -10.65 11.85 6.87
N GLY A 73 -10.50 12.02 8.19
CA GLY A 73 -9.76 11.10 9.03
C GLY A 73 -8.25 11.33 8.94
N ASP A 74 -7.52 10.65 9.82
CA ASP A 74 -6.07 10.57 9.71
C ASP A 74 -5.71 9.69 8.50
N GLN A 75 -4.96 10.27 7.56
CA GLN A 75 -4.60 9.65 6.28
C GLN A 75 -3.16 9.10 6.28
N GLU A 76 -2.61 8.84 7.46
CA GLU A 76 -1.32 8.17 7.59
C GLU A 76 -1.42 6.70 7.13
N TYR A 77 -1.17 6.49 5.84
CA TYR A 77 -1.08 5.16 5.25
C TYR A 77 0.33 4.58 5.40
N LEU A 78 0.40 3.30 5.77
CA LEU A 78 1.63 2.52 5.66
C LEU A 78 1.76 1.98 4.23
N TYR A 79 2.77 2.46 3.50
CA TYR A 79 3.06 1.99 2.15
C TYR A 79 4.00 0.78 2.16
N VAL A 80 3.58 -0.32 1.55
CA VAL A 80 4.39 -1.53 1.39
C VAL A 80 4.87 -1.64 -0.05
N VAL A 81 6.19 -1.62 -0.26
CA VAL A 81 6.81 -1.73 -1.59
C VAL A 81 7.49 -3.08 -1.74
N ILE A 82 7.05 -3.87 -2.73
CA ILE A 82 7.58 -5.21 -3.00
C ILE A 82 8.57 -5.12 -4.16
N LYS A 83 9.83 -5.48 -3.91
CA LYS A 83 10.89 -5.45 -4.92
C LYS A 83 10.88 -6.74 -5.74
N THR A 84 10.77 -6.62 -7.07
CA THR A 84 10.62 -7.75 -7.99
C THR A 84 11.88 -8.11 -8.76
N GLY A 85 12.97 -7.35 -8.61
CA GLY A 85 14.27 -7.62 -9.24
C GLY A 85 14.29 -7.53 -10.77
N GLY A 86 13.21 -7.04 -11.41
CA GLY A 86 13.15 -6.81 -12.86
C GLY A 86 12.86 -8.06 -13.72
N ALA A 87 12.66 -9.23 -13.11
CA ALA A 87 12.28 -10.44 -13.84
C ALA A 87 10.74 -10.59 -13.91
N GLU A 88 10.20 -11.06 -15.04
CA GLU A 88 8.76 -11.33 -15.21
C GLU A 88 8.24 -12.33 -14.16
N LYS A 89 9.06 -13.32 -13.79
CA LYS A 89 8.75 -14.24 -12.66
C LYS A 89 8.64 -13.50 -11.32
N GLY A 90 9.49 -12.51 -11.08
CA GLY A 90 9.46 -11.70 -9.86
C GLY A 90 8.20 -10.85 -9.74
N GLN A 91 7.65 -10.38 -10.86
CA GLN A 91 6.37 -9.67 -10.87
C GLN A 91 5.20 -10.56 -10.45
N LYS A 92 5.13 -11.79 -10.99
CA LYS A 92 4.09 -12.76 -10.60
C LYS A 92 4.17 -13.14 -9.14
N THR A 93 5.37 -13.41 -8.63
CA THR A 93 5.58 -13.74 -7.21
C THR A 93 5.21 -12.56 -6.30
N ALA A 94 5.54 -11.33 -6.70
CA ALA A 94 5.18 -10.14 -5.92
C ALA A 94 3.68 -9.89 -5.90
N ALA A 95 2.98 -10.09 -7.02
CA ALA A 95 1.53 -10.01 -7.07
C ALA A 95 0.88 -11.05 -6.13
N GLN A 96 1.33 -12.31 -6.18
CA GLN A 96 0.84 -13.36 -5.27
C GLN A 96 1.11 -13.05 -3.78
N PHE A 97 2.28 -12.49 -3.48
CA PHE A 97 2.60 -12.06 -2.13
C PHE A 97 1.67 -10.94 -1.65
N ALA A 98 1.43 -9.94 -2.51
CA ALA A 98 0.55 -8.83 -2.20
C ALA A 98 -0.91 -9.28 -1.99
N GLU A 99 -1.40 -10.21 -2.81
CA GLU A 99 -2.72 -10.85 -2.67
C GLU A 99 -2.86 -11.57 -1.32
N THR A 100 -1.83 -12.33 -0.97
CA THR A 100 -1.78 -13.08 0.30
C THR A 100 -1.72 -12.13 1.49
N LEU A 101 -0.96 -11.03 1.38
CA LEU A 101 -0.86 -10.01 2.41
C LEU A 101 -2.21 -9.32 2.62
N ASN A 102 -2.86 -8.88 1.54
CA ASN A 102 -4.20 -8.30 1.59
C ASN A 102 -5.20 -9.24 2.28
N SER A 103 -5.24 -10.50 1.85
CA SER A 103 -6.15 -11.51 2.43
C SER A 103 -5.94 -11.70 3.93
N ARG A 104 -4.70 -11.59 4.43
CA ARG A 104 -4.40 -11.73 5.86
C ARG A 104 -4.74 -10.48 6.67
N LEU A 105 -4.47 -9.30 6.11
CA LEU A 105 -4.73 -8.04 6.80
C LEU A 105 -6.22 -7.72 6.87
N SER A 106 -6.98 -8.07 5.83
CA SER A 106 -8.43 -7.86 5.77
C SER A 106 -9.24 -8.72 6.75
N VAL A 107 -8.63 -9.74 7.37
CA VAL A 107 -9.27 -10.58 8.41
C VAL A 107 -9.34 -9.85 9.77
N HIS A 108 -8.56 -8.80 9.96
CA HIS A 108 -8.44 -8.08 11.22
C HIS A 108 -8.92 -6.61 11.12
N PRO A 109 -10.20 -6.36 10.80
CA PRO A 109 -10.74 -5.00 10.69
C PRO A 109 -10.71 -4.23 12.02
N GLU A 110 -10.55 -4.92 13.15
CA GLU A 110 -10.40 -4.33 14.48
C GLU A 110 -9.03 -3.67 14.70
N LEU A 111 -8.01 -4.05 13.93
CA LEU A 111 -6.66 -3.49 14.00
C LEU A 111 -6.34 -2.58 12.81
N ILE A 112 -7.01 -2.78 11.68
CA ILE A 112 -6.69 -2.12 10.41
C ILE A 112 -7.97 -1.55 9.81
N SER A 113 -8.08 -0.22 9.74
CA SER A 113 -9.27 0.46 9.21
C SER A 113 -9.56 0.14 7.74
N ALA A 114 -8.51 0.07 6.91
CA ALA A 114 -8.66 -0.22 5.49
C ALA A 114 -7.36 -0.77 4.90
N VAL A 115 -7.48 -1.71 3.98
CA VAL A 115 -6.38 -2.20 3.15
C VAL A 115 -6.72 -1.88 1.70
N TYR A 116 -5.92 -1.02 1.09
CA TYR A 116 -6.05 -0.69 -0.33
C TYR A 116 -5.03 -1.50 -1.11
N TYR A 117 -5.49 -2.54 -1.81
CA TYR A 117 -4.65 -3.43 -2.57
C TYR A 117 -5.27 -3.73 -3.94
N CYS A 118 -4.56 -3.28 -4.99
CA CYS A 118 -4.96 -3.33 -6.40
C CYS A 118 -6.32 -2.66 -6.68
N VAL A 119 -6.43 -1.89 -7.76
CA VAL A 119 -7.76 -1.45 -8.19
C VAL A 119 -8.40 -2.68 -8.85
N SER A 120 -9.36 -3.30 -8.18
CA SER A 120 -10.00 -4.50 -8.70
C SER A 120 -10.94 -4.16 -9.85
N GLU A 121 -11.20 -5.12 -10.76
CA GLU A 121 -12.22 -4.96 -11.82
C GLU A 121 -13.60 -4.63 -11.23
N THR A 122 -13.87 -5.08 -10.00
CA THR A 122 -15.08 -4.75 -9.24
C THR A 122 -15.13 -3.29 -8.76
N ASP A 123 -13.99 -2.64 -8.53
CA ASP A 123 -13.94 -1.23 -8.12
C ASP A 123 -14.15 -0.28 -9.30
N ILE A 124 -13.76 -0.71 -10.50
CA ILE A 124 -13.86 0.09 -11.73
C ILE A 124 -15.16 -0.21 -12.49
N GLY A 125 -15.67 -1.44 -12.40
CA GLY A 125 -16.93 -1.88 -13.00
C GLY A 125 -17.02 -1.58 -14.50
N ASP A 126 -18.22 -1.25 -14.96
CA ASP A 126 -18.53 -0.91 -16.36
C ASP A 126 -17.79 0.36 -16.87
N HIS A 127 -17.09 1.07 -15.99
CA HIS A 127 -16.41 2.32 -16.29
C HIS A 127 -14.93 2.16 -16.64
N ALA A 128 -14.41 0.93 -16.71
CA ALA A 128 -12.99 0.69 -17.01
C ALA A 128 -12.53 1.31 -18.32
N LEU A 129 -13.41 1.33 -19.33
CA LEU A 129 -13.14 1.94 -20.62
C LEU A 129 -12.97 3.46 -20.57
N PHE A 130 -13.46 4.15 -19.53
CA PHE A 130 -13.30 5.60 -19.36
C PHE A 130 -11.89 6.00 -18.90
N PHE A 131 -11.08 5.06 -18.41
CA PHE A 131 -9.69 5.32 -18.00
C PHE A 131 -8.69 5.13 -19.15
N THR A 132 -9.12 4.61 -20.29
CA THR A 132 -8.27 4.44 -21.47
C THR A 132 -8.32 5.68 -22.36
N SER A 133 -7.24 5.95 -23.10
CA SER A 133 -7.23 7.08 -24.04
C SER A 133 -8.22 6.85 -25.20
N LEU A 134 -8.76 7.92 -25.80
CA LEU A 134 -9.72 7.81 -26.90
C LEU A 134 -9.19 6.93 -28.06
N ASN A 135 -7.91 7.06 -28.40
CA ASN A 135 -7.26 6.26 -29.45
C ASN A 135 -7.20 4.77 -29.10
N GLU A 136 -6.91 4.42 -27.85
CA GLU A 136 -6.91 3.02 -27.40
C GLU A 136 -8.34 2.45 -27.35
N ALA A 137 -9.32 3.25 -26.94
CA ALA A 137 -10.72 2.85 -26.94
C ALA A 137 -11.22 2.55 -28.37
N GLU A 138 -10.86 3.40 -29.33
CA GLU A 138 -11.17 3.21 -30.75
C GLU A 138 -10.53 1.94 -31.31
N LYS A 139 -9.24 1.70 -31.02
CA LYS A 139 -8.55 0.48 -31.43
C LYS A 139 -9.16 -0.78 -30.83
N LEU A 140 -9.49 -0.75 -29.54
CA LEU A 140 -10.12 -1.87 -28.86
C LEU A 140 -11.52 -2.13 -29.45
N SER A 141 -12.32 -1.08 -29.68
CA SER A 141 -13.63 -1.18 -30.32
C SER A 141 -13.54 -1.77 -31.73
N ALA A 142 -12.60 -1.29 -32.56
CA ALA A 142 -12.35 -1.84 -33.89
C ALA A 142 -11.93 -3.32 -33.85
N THR A 143 -11.13 -3.69 -32.84
CA THR A 143 -10.70 -5.08 -32.62
C THR A 143 -11.89 -5.96 -32.24
N ILE A 144 -12.76 -5.51 -31.32
CA ILE A 144 -13.96 -6.23 -30.90
C ILE A 144 -14.94 -6.38 -32.07
N ILE A 145 -15.15 -5.32 -32.87
CA ILE A 145 -16.02 -5.36 -34.05
C ILE A 145 -15.50 -6.35 -35.09
N SER A 146 -14.18 -6.40 -35.32
CA SER A 146 -13.59 -7.36 -36.26
C SER A 146 -13.64 -8.80 -35.76
N LEU A 147 -13.59 -9.02 -34.44
CA LEU A 147 -13.72 -10.34 -33.81
C LEU A 147 -15.17 -10.80 -33.61
N ALA A 148 -16.14 -9.88 -33.58
CA ALA A 148 -17.56 -10.15 -33.34
C ALA A 148 -18.14 -11.33 -34.16
N PRO A 149 -17.93 -11.44 -35.50
CA PRO A 149 -18.48 -12.57 -36.26
C PRO A 149 -17.90 -13.92 -35.83
N TYR A 150 -16.63 -13.96 -35.44
CA TYR A 150 -15.96 -15.17 -34.96
C TYR A 150 -16.49 -15.58 -33.57
N ILE A 151 -16.67 -14.61 -32.67
CA ILE A 151 -17.24 -14.83 -31.33
C ILE A 151 -18.69 -15.33 -31.44
N GLN A 152 -19.50 -14.72 -32.31
CA GLN A 152 -20.89 -15.17 -32.53
C GLN A 152 -20.98 -16.59 -33.08
N ARG A 153 -20.06 -16.96 -33.98
CA ARG A 153 -19.98 -18.32 -34.51
C ARG A 153 -19.55 -19.32 -33.44
N TRP A 154 -18.56 -18.97 -32.61
CA TRP A 154 -18.13 -19.79 -31.48
C TRP A 154 -19.25 -20.01 -30.46
N LEU A 155 -20.01 -18.96 -30.13
CA LEU A 155 -21.16 -19.07 -29.22
C LEU A 155 -22.27 -19.98 -29.77
N ARG A 156 -22.33 -20.15 -31.09
CA ARG A 156 -23.32 -21.01 -31.76
C ARG A 156 -22.87 -22.47 -31.87
N ASP A 157 -21.56 -22.69 -32.04
CA ASP A 157 -20.97 -24.01 -32.18
C ASP A 157 -19.66 -24.08 -31.37
N ALA A 158 -19.81 -24.34 -30.07
CA ALA A 158 -18.71 -24.46 -29.11
C ALA A 158 -18.08 -25.87 -29.13
N THR A 159 -17.89 -26.45 -30.31
CA THR A 159 -17.25 -27.75 -30.48
C THR A 159 -15.77 -27.61 -30.81
N LEU A 160 -14.99 -28.65 -30.50
CA LEU A 160 -13.56 -28.68 -30.81
C LEU A 160 -13.30 -28.57 -32.33
N ALA A 161 -14.16 -29.18 -33.14
CA ALA A 161 -14.08 -29.08 -34.60
C ALA A 161 -14.37 -27.64 -35.06
N GLY A 162 -15.42 -27.00 -34.53
CA GLY A 162 -15.73 -25.60 -34.81
C GLY A 162 -14.62 -24.62 -34.40
N PHE A 163 -13.88 -24.94 -33.33
CA PHE A 163 -12.70 -24.18 -32.91
C PHE A 163 -11.58 -24.23 -33.95
N PHE A 164 -11.23 -25.43 -34.44
CA PHE A 164 -10.18 -25.60 -35.44
C PHE A 164 -10.55 -24.96 -36.78
N ASP A 165 -11.81 -25.04 -37.19
CA ASP A 165 -12.30 -24.36 -38.39
C ASP A 165 -12.22 -22.83 -38.24
N LEU A 166 -12.63 -22.29 -37.08
CA LEU A 166 -12.51 -20.86 -36.77
C LEU A 166 -11.07 -20.36 -36.82
N ILE A 167 -10.14 -21.11 -36.22
CA ILE A 167 -8.73 -20.75 -36.22
C ILE A 167 -8.15 -20.80 -37.63
N SER A 168 -8.47 -21.86 -38.39
CA SER A 168 -7.98 -22.01 -39.76
C SER A 168 -8.48 -20.86 -40.65
N GLU A 169 -9.74 -20.45 -40.50
CA GLU A 169 -10.34 -19.33 -41.21
C GLU A 169 -9.70 -17.99 -40.82
N LEU A 170 -9.42 -17.79 -39.53
CA LEU A 170 -8.79 -16.58 -39.00
C LEU A 170 -7.33 -16.44 -39.48
N PHE A 171 -6.60 -17.55 -39.64
CA PHE A 171 -5.25 -17.55 -40.24
C PHE A 171 -5.25 -17.44 -41.77
N THR A 172 -6.31 -17.89 -42.46
CA THR A 172 -6.38 -17.88 -43.94
C THR A 172 -7.01 -16.60 -44.51
N GLN A 173 -8.04 -16.03 -43.88
CA GLN A 173 -8.67 -14.76 -44.28
C GLN A 173 -8.09 -13.54 -43.58
N GLY A 174 -7.59 -13.68 -42.34
CA GLY A 174 -7.19 -12.54 -41.51
C GLY A 174 -5.86 -11.87 -41.87
N GLY A 175 -5.10 -12.40 -42.84
CA GLY A 175 -3.76 -11.91 -43.21
C GLY A 175 -3.65 -10.42 -43.58
N GLY A 176 -4.77 -9.72 -43.77
CA GLY A 176 -4.80 -8.27 -44.01
C GLY A 176 -4.91 -7.36 -42.78
N ASN A 177 -5.42 -7.85 -41.64
CA ASN A 177 -5.70 -7.01 -40.44
C ASN A 177 -4.83 -7.35 -39.22
N PHE A 178 -4.06 -8.45 -39.28
CA PHE A 178 -3.15 -8.85 -38.21
C PHE A 178 -1.79 -8.15 -38.25
N GLN A 179 -1.52 -7.28 -39.24
CA GLN A 179 -0.27 -6.53 -39.35
C GLN A 179 -0.05 -5.53 -38.20
N ASP A 180 -1.11 -5.10 -37.51
CA ASP A 180 -1.04 -4.20 -36.35
C ASP A 180 -1.01 -4.95 -35.00
N MET A 181 -1.08 -6.28 -35.01
CA MET A 181 -1.04 -7.07 -33.78
C MET A 181 0.41 -7.32 -33.36
N ASP A 182 0.70 -7.11 -32.08
CA ASP A 182 2.05 -7.25 -31.53
C ASP A 182 2.64 -8.64 -31.85
N PRO A 183 3.79 -8.73 -32.55
CA PRO A 183 4.40 -10.00 -32.93
C PRO A 183 4.67 -10.92 -31.72
N ALA A 184 4.89 -10.36 -30.53
CA ALA A 184 5.05 -11.14 -29.30
C ALA A 184 3.76 -11.86 -28.87
N MET A 185 2.58 -11.27 -29.11
CA MET A 185 1.31 -11.95 -28.86
C MET A 185 1.07 -13.09 -29.85
N MET A 186 1.42 -12.90 -31.12
CA MET A 186 1.31 -13.96 -32.14
C MET A 186 2.19 -15.17 -31.80
N GLU A 187 3.45 -14.94 -31.42
CA GLU A 187 4.37 -16.01 -31.05
C GLU A 187 3.81 -16.82 -29.86
N LYS A 188 3.27 -16.13 -28.86
CA LYS A 188 2.66 -16.76 -27.68
C LYS A 188 1.38 -17.54 -28.02
N GLY A 189 0.54 -17.00 -28.92
CA GLY A 189 -0.66 -17.68 -29.41
C GLY A 189 -0.34 -18.95 -30.20
N LEU A 190 0.63 -18.87 -31.12
CA LEU A 190 1.09 -20.04 -31.88
C LEU A 190 1.76 -21.09 -31.00
N GLY A 191 2.55 -20.66 -30.01
CA GLY A 191 3.18 -21.56 -29.05
C GLY A 191 2.18 -22.32 -28.17
N THR A 192 1.10 -21.66 -27.75
CA THR A 192 0.02 -22.30 -26.97
C THR A 192 -0.80 -23.29 -27.80
N LEU A 193 -1.09 -22.96 -29.06
CA LEU A 193 -1.71 -23.88 -30.03
C LEU A 193 -0.84 -25.11 -30.30
N GLY A 194 0.47 -24.92 -30.49
CA GLY A 194 1.42 -26.01 -30.64
C GLY A 194 1.49 -26.93 -29.41
N GLY A 195 1.41 -26.35 -28.21
CA GLY A 195 1.32 -27.12 -26.97
C GLY A 195 0.04 -27.96 -26.86
N LEU A 196 -1.10 -27.42 -27.29
CA LEU A 196 -2.37 -28.13 -27.34
C LEU A 196 -2.35 -29.31 -28.31
N LEU A 197 -1.86 -29.10 -29.55
CA LEU A 197 -1.73 -30.14 -30.56
C LEU A 197 -0.82 -31.28 -30.08
N LYS A 198 0.29 -30.95 -29.44
CA LYS A 198 1.22 -31.93 -28.87
C LYS A 198 0.57 -32.76 -27.75
N ASN A 199 -0.24 -32.13 -26.90
CA ASN A 199 -0.99 -32.84 -25.85
C ASN A 199 -2.06 -33.76 -26.44
N MET A 200 -2.74 -33.35 -27.52
CA MET A 200 -3.73 -34.19 -28.20
C MET A 200 -3.11 -35.40 -28.90
N ASP A 201 -1.97 -35.22 -29.58
CA ASP A 201 -1.23 -36.32 -30.21
C ASP A 201 -0.74 -37.35 -29.17
N GLY A 202 -0.31 -36.86 -27.99
CA GLY A 202 0.05 -37.73 -26.87
C GLY A 202 -1.11 -38.56 -26.31
N ILE A 203 -2.34 -38.03 -26.32
CA ILE A 203 -3.54 -38.76 -25.88
C ILE A 203 -3.96 -39.81 -26.92
N LEU A 204 -3.87 -39.48 -28.21
CA LEU A 204 -4.24 -40.40 -29.30
C LEU A 204 -3.26 -41.58 -29.45
N GLN A 205 -1.98 -41.38 -29.11
CA GLN A 205 -0.98 -42.46 -29.11
C GLN A 205 -1.05 -43.36 -27.88
N GLN A 206 -1.81 -42.98 -26.84
CA GLN A 206 -1.93 -43.76 -25.61
C GLN A 206 -3.09 -44.78 -25.65
N ASP A 207 -3.98 -44.68 -26.65
CA ASP A 207 -5.13 -45.57 -26.88
C ASP A 207 -4.96 -46.50 -28.13
N SER A 208 -3.74 -46.66 -28.64
CA SER A 208 -3.37 -47.66 -29.68
C SER A 208 -2.40 -48.70 -29.12
#